data_AF-A0A8J3MNB5-F1
#
_entry.id   AF-A0A8J3MNB5-F1
#
_cell.length_a   1.000
_cell.length_b   1.000
_cell.length_c   1.000
_cell.angle_alpha   90.00
_cell.angle_beta   90.00
_cell.angle_gamma   90.00
#
_symmetry.space_group_name_H-M   'P 1'
#
loop_
_entity.id
_entity.type
_entity.pdbx_description
1 polymer ?
#
loop_
_entity_poly.entity_id
_entity_poly.type
_entity_poly.pdbx_seq_one_letter_code
_entity_poly.pdbx_strand_id
1 'polypeptide(L)'
;MARPHSQDALAALRDFVTRIDALDPHATALGELTVRLDGEEVRLTLRAPVAEALVEALRVYHDPRDRGRCDHCGGGRLDDNFRCLDCGRFSGVFGQLLAERAAGYTEPEQLPGPDRQD
;
A
#
# COMPACT_ATOMS: atom_id res chain seq x y z
N MET A 1 6.83 8.83 -10.31
CA MET A 1 5.86 7.72 -10.47
C MET A 1 5.02 8.03 -11.69
N ALA A 2 4.96 7.11 -12.66
CA ALA A 2 4.08 7.27 -13.82
C ALA A 2 2.62 7.35 -13.33
N ARG A 3 1.80 8.19 -13.96
CA ARG A 3 0.35 8.18 -13.73
C ARG A 3 -0.16 6.81 -14.20
N PRO A 4 -0.96 6.09 -13.41
CA PRO A 4 -1.59 4.88 -13.90
C PRO A 4 -2.45 5.24 -15.11
N HIS A 5 -2.33 4.44 -16.17
CA HIS A 5 -3.21 4.55 -17.33
C HIS A 5 -4.61 4.03 -16.96
N SER A 6 -5.64 4.50 -17.65
CA SER A 6 -7.03 4.06 -17.45
C SER A 6 -7.16 2.53 -17.49
N GLN A 7 -6.42 1.90 -18.41
CA GLN A 7 -6.35 0.44 -18.55
C GLN A 7 -5.78 -0.27 -17.32
N ASP A 8 -4.83 0.33 -16.60
CA ASP A 8 -4.21 -0.26 -15.41
C ASP A 8 -5.24 -0.39 -14.28
N ALA A 9 -6.08 0.63 -14.09
CA ALA A 9 -7.13 0.62 -13.08
C ALA A 9 -8.21 -0.44 -13.39
N LEU A 10 -8.64 -0.55 -14.64
CA LEU A 10 -9.62 -1.54 -15.07
C LEU A 10 -9.05 -2.97 -15.01
N ALA A 11 -7.77 -3.16 -15.34
CA ALA A 11 -7.08 -4.44 -15.20
C ALA A 11 -6.97 -4.86 -13.72
N ALA A 12 -6.55 -3.95 -12.84
CA ALA A 12 -6.44 -4.23 -11.41
C ALA A 12 -7.77 -4.66 -10.78
N LEU A 13 -8.89 -4.03 -11.18
CA LEU A 13 -10.23 -4.44 -10.74
C LEU A 13 -10.59 -5.85 -11.23
N ARG A 14 -10.32 -6.19 -12.49
CA ARG A 14 -10.54 -7.55 -13.02
C ARG A 14 -9.73 -8.58 -12.25
N ASP A 15 -8.43 -8.34 -12.10
CA ASP A 15 -7.53 -9.27 -11.43
C ASP A 15 -7.92 -9.48 -9.96
N PHE A 16 -8.34 -8.41 -9.28
CA PHE A 16 -8.85 -8.46 -7.92
C PHE A 16 -10.06 -9.39 -7.81
N VAL A 17 -11.05 -9.22 -8.69
CA VAL A 17 -12.27 -10.06 -8.71
C VAL A 17 -11.92 -11.51 -9.07
N THR A 18 -11.18 -11.74 -10.16
CA THR A 18 -10.81 -13.08 -10.63
C THR A 18 -10.07 -13.88 -9.56
N ARG A 19 -9.16 -13.24 -8.82
CA ARG A 19 -8.40 -13.90 -7.75
C ARG A 19 -9.29 -14.37 -6.60
N ILE A 20 -10.30 -13.58 -6.23
CA ILE A 20 -11.18 -13.90 -5.10
C ILE A 20 -12.26 -14.90 -5.53
N ASP A 21 -12.84 -14.73 -6.73
CA ASP A 21 -13.79 -15.67 -7.31
C ASP A 21 -13.20 -17.08 -7.46
N ALA A 22 -11.89 -17.19 -7.72
CA ALA A 22 -11.21 -18.49 -7.79
C ALA A 22 -11.18 -19.23 -6.44
N LEU A 23 -11.32 -18.52 -5.31
CA LEU A 23 -11.34 -19.10 -3.97
C LEU A 23 -12.73 -19.63 -3.59
N ASP A 24 -13.79 -18.97 -4.05
CA ASP A 24 -15.18 -19.40 -3.85
C ASP A 24 -16.05 -19.08 -5.08
N PRO A 25 -16.00 -19.95 -6.12
CA PRO A 25 -16.72 -19.73 -7.38
C PRO A 25 -18.23 -19.94 -7.27
N HIS A 26 -18.72 -20.40 -6.11
CA HIS A 26 -20.14 -20.66 -5.86
C HIS A 26 -20.77 -19.66 -4.90
N ALA A 27 -20.01 -18.68 -4.43
CA ALA A 27 -20.51 -17.61 -3.59
C ALA A 27 -21.71 -16.89 -4.23
N THR A 28 -22.65 -16.48 -3.37
CA THR A 28 -23.85 -15.74 -3.73
C THR A 28 -23.49 -14.45 -4.45
N ALA A 29 -24.09 -14.24 -5.63
CA ALA A 29 -24.02 -12.97 -6.34
C ALA A 29 -24.89 -11.91 -5.64
N LEU A 30 -24.31 -10.75 -5.37
CA LEU A 30 -24.99 -9.59 -4.83
C LEU A 30 -25.46 -8.62 -5.92
N GLY A 31 -24.78 -8.62 -7.08
CA GLY A 31 -25.15 -7.80 -8.24
C GLY A 31 -24.01 -7.64 -9.24
N GLU A 32 -24.11 -6.63 -10.09
CA GLU A 32 -23.08 -6.25 -11.06
C GLU A 32 -22.49 -4.88 -10.72
N LEU A 33 -21.16 -4.78 -10.80
CA LEU A 33 -20.42 -3.52 -10.76
C LEU A 33 -19.95 -3.18 -12.17
N THR A 34 -20.40 -2.03 -12.68
CA THR A 34 -19.91 -1.49 -13.95
C THR A 34 -18.97 -0.31 -13.66
N VAL A 35 -17.74 -0.40 -14.15
CA VAL A 35 -16.76 0.70 -14.06
C VAL A 35 -16.43 1.18 -15.46
N ARG A 36 -16.59 2.49 -15.68
CA ARG A 36 -16.30 3.16 -16.94
C ARG A 36 -15.19 4.18 -16.75
N LEU A 37 -14.16 4.11 -17.57
CA LEU A 37 -13.02 5.02 -17.50
C LEU A 37 -12.45 5.23 -18.89
N ASP A 38 -12.32 6.50 -19.31
CA ASP A 38 -11.72 6.86 -20.61
C ASP A 38 -12.36 6.16 -21.83
N GLY A 39 -13.69 6.01 -21.81
CA GLY A 39 -14.43 5.34 -22.88
C GLY A 39 -14.44 3.80 -22.79
N GLU A 40 -13.55 3.22 -21.99
CA GLU A 40 -13.53 1.78 -21.69
C GLU A 40 -14.54 1.41 -20.60
N GLU A 41 -15.04 0.18 -20.65
CA GLU A 41 -16.01 -0.36 -19.68
C GLU A 41 -15.60 -1.76 -19.24
N VAL A 42 -15.69 -2.02 -17.94
CA VAL A 42 -15.67 -3.37 -17.38
C VAL A 42 -16.92 -3.63 -16.57
N ARG A 43 -17.48 -4.82 -16.72
CA ARG A 43 -18.59 -5.34 -15.91
C ARG A 43 -18.08 -6.51 -15.10
N LEU A 44 -18.33 -6.45 -13.80
CA LEU A 44 -17.84 -7.41 -12.82
C LEU A 44 -19.03 -7.94 -12.01
N THR A 45 -19.16 -9.25 -11.92
CA THR A 45 -20.12 -9.85 -10.99
C THR A 45 -19.57 -9.68 -9.57
N LEU A 46 -20.32 -8.97 -8.72
CA LEU A 46 -19.99 -8.82 -7.30
C LEU A 46 -20.60 -9.98 -6.54
N ARG A 47 -19.79 -10.98 -6.20
CA ARG A 47 -20.14 -11.99 -5.20
C ARG A 47 -19.83 -11.52 -3.80
N ALA A 48 -20.44 -12.13 -2.78
CA ALA A 48 -20.28 -11.70 -1.40
C ALA A 48 -18.80 -11.59 -0.94
N PRO A 49 -17.90 -12.57 -1.17
CA PRO A 49 -16.50 -12.45 -0.78
C PRO A 49 -15.75 -11.30 -1.50
N VAL A 50 -16.07 -11.07 -2.78
CA VAL A 50 -15.49 -9.97 -3.56
C VAL A 50 -15.94 -8.62 -3.00
N ALA A 51 -17.22 -8.48 -2.65
CA ALA A 51 -17.77 -7.26 -2.09
C ALA A 51 -17.18 -6.94 -0.72
N GLU A 52 -17.06 -7.93 0.15
CA GLU A 52 -16.43 -7.80 1.47
C GLU A 52 -14.97 -7.34 1.34
N ALA A 53 -14.20 -8.01 0.48
CA ALA A 53 -12.81 -7.67 0.26
C ALA A 53 -12.64 -6.27 -0.36
N LEU A 54 -13.52 -5.88 -1.30
CA LEU A 54 -13.50 -4.55 -1.91
C LEU A 54 -13.78 -3.46 -0.86
N VAL A 55 -14.79 -3.67 0.00
CA VAL A 55 -15.11 -2.75 1.08
C VAL A 55 -13.94 -2.62 2.05
N GLU A 56 -13.31 -3.73 2.43
CA GLU A 56 -12.17 -3.72 3.33
C GLU A 56 -10.95 -3.00 2.72
N ALA A 57 -10.65 -3.29 1.45
CA ALA A 57 -9.56 -2.63 0.74
C ALA A 57 -9.74 -1.10 0.67
N LEU A 58 -10.97 -0.63 0.45
CA LEU A 58 -11.28 0.79 0.44
C LEU A 58 -11.22 1.44 1.82
N ARG A 59 -11.61 0.72 2.88
CA ARG A 59 -11.56 1.21 4.27
C ARG A 59 -10.14 1.30 4.82
N VAL A 60 -9.28 0.36 4.46
CA VAL A 60 -7.90 0.30 4.93
C VAL A 60 -6.96 1.16 4.08
N TYR A 61 -7.40 1.63 2.91
CA TYR A 61 -6.60 2.54 2.08
C TYR A 61 -6.32 3.86 2.82
N HIS A 62 -5.03 4.17 2.98
CA HIS A 62 -4.55 5.46 3.49
C HIS A 62 -3.87 6.20 2.34
N ASP A 63 -4.29 7.43 2.07
CA ASP A 63 -3.64 8.24 1.04
C ASP A 63 -2.22 8.61 1.49
N PRO A 64 -1.17 8.31 0.71
CA PRO A 64 0.19 8.71 1.07
C PRO A 64 0.37 10.22 1.24
N ARG A 65 -0.53 11.03 0.65
CA ARG A 65 -0.54 12.49 0.78
C ARG A 65 -1.12 12.96 2.11
N ASP A 66 -1.88 12.12 2.82
CA ASP A 66 -2.45 12.45 4.12
C ASP A 66 -1.42 12.37 5.26
N ARG A 67 -0.18 11.97 4.95
CA ARG A 67 0.93 11.84 5.92
C ARG A 67 1.47 13.18 6.44
N GLY A 68 0.93 14.30 5.96
CA GLY A 68 1.27 15.65 6.42
C GLY A 68 2.39 16.31 5.62
N ARG A 69 2.71 17.56 6.01
CA ARG A 69 3.78 18.36 5.40
C ARG A 69 5.05 18.26 6.22
N CYS A 70 6.19 18.30 5.55
CA CYS A 70 7.48 18.37 6.18
C CYS A 70 7.68 19.73 6.85
N ASP A 71 8.05 19.73 8.13
CA ASP A 71 8.28 20.94 8.92
C ASP A 71 9.54 21.71 8.48
N HIS A 72 10.40 21.08 7.67
CA HIS A 72 11.67 21.66 7.23
C HIS A 72 11.59 22.32 5.85
N CYS A 73 10.96 21.66 4.87
CA CYS A 73 10.88 22.17 3.50
C CYS A 73 9.45 22.50 3.04
N GLY A 74 8.44 22.21 3.86
CA GLY A 74 7.02 22.40 3.52
C GLY A 74 6.46 21.38 2.51
N GLY A 75 7.27 20.43 2.03
CA GLY A 75 6.86 19.40 1.07
C GLY A 75 5.87 18.39 1.65
N GLY A 76 4.89 17.93 0.86
CA GLY A 76 3.79 17.07 1.31
C GLY A 76 4.01 15.56 1.17
N ARG A 77 5.27 15.11 1.09
CA ARG A 77 5.62 13.71 0.77
C ARG A 77 6.41 13.07 1.90
N LEU A 78 5.78 12.93 3.07
CA LEU A 78 6.33 12.12 4.16
C LEU A 78 6.06 10.63 3.89
N ASP A 79 7.02 9.76 4.16
CA ASP A 79 6.84 8.31 4.12
C ASP A 79 6.33 7.76 5.47
N ASP A 80 6.21 6.43 5.59
CA ASP A 80 5.72 5.75 6.81
C ASP A 80 6.64 5.92 8.01
N ASN A 81 7.90 6.31 7.77
CA ASN A 81 8.89 6.57 8.80
C ASN A 81 9.03 8.08 9.09
N PHE A 82 8.07 8.89 8.63
CA PHE A 82 8.12 10.36 8.72
C PHE A 82 9.33 10.98 8.02
N ARG A 83 9.93 10.27 7.07
CA ARG A 83 11.01 10.81 6.25
C ARG A 83 10.42 11.56 5.08
N CYS A 84 10.82 12.81 4.91
CA CYS A 84 10.47 13.60 3.74
C CYS A 84 11.20 13.05 2.52
N LEU A 85 10.43 12.65 1.50
CA LEU A 85 10.97 12.17 0.24
C LEU A 85 11.60 13.28 -0.61
N ASP A 86 11.34 14.55 -0.29
CA ASP A 86 11.88 15.70 -1.02
C ASP A 86 13.21 16.20 -0.42
N CYS A 87 13.29 16.38 0.91
CA CYS A 87 14.51 16.88 1.57
C CYS A 87 15.31 15.81 2.33
N GLY A 88 14.82 14.57 2.38
CA GLY A 88 15.48 13.43 3.03
C GLY A 88 15.48 13.47 4.55
N ARG A 89 14.99 14.54 5.18
CA ARG A 89 14.93 14.73 6.64
C ARG A 89 13.71 14.06 7.24
N PHE A 90 13.88 13.58 8.47
CA PHE A 90 12.75 13.16 9.29
C PHE A 90 11.99 14.38 9.80
N SER A 91 10.66 14.33 9.78
CA SER A 91 9.78 15.39 10.26
C SER A 91 9.14 15.01 11.59
N GLY A 92 8.81 16.02 12.40
CA GLY A 92 8.21 15.84 13.72
C GLY A 92 9.17 15.29 14.78
N VAL A 93 8.74 15.38 16.04
CA VAL A 93 9.52 14.98 17.22
C VAL A 93 9.87 13.48 17.19
N PHE A 94 8.94 12.65 16.73
CA PHE A 94 9.15 11.20 16.62
C PHE A 94 10.20 10.85 15.54
N GLY A 95 10.14 11.50 14.38
CA GLY A 95 11.14 11.33 13.32
C GLY A 95 12.53 11.78 13.75
N GLN A 96 12.62 12.88 14.51
CA GLN A 96 13.90 13.33 15.07
C GLN A 96 14.48 12.32 16.07
N LEU A 97 13.65 11.77 16.96
CA LEU A 97 14.07 10.74 17.92
C LEU A 97 14.60 9.48 17.19
N LEU A 98 13.93 9.05 16.11
CA LEU A 98 14.38 7.95 15.26
C LEU A 98 15.74 8.23 14.62
N ALA A 99 15.94 9.44 14.08
CA ALA A 99 17.21 9.84 13.47
C ALA A 99 18.36 9.85 14.50
N GLU A 100 18.11 10.40 15.68
CA GLU A 100 19.08 10.42 16.79
C GLU A 100 19.42 9.00 17.25
N ARG A 101 18.43 8.10 17.33
CA ARG A 101 18.65 6.70 17.71
C ARG A 101 19.41 5.90 16.65
N ALA A 102 19.10 6.11 15.37
CA ALA A 102 19.77 5.44 14.26
C ALA A 102 21.23 5.91 14.09
N ALA A 103 21.51 7.19 14.33
CA ALA A 103 22.88 7.72 14.30
C ALA A 103 23.81 7.07 15.35
N GLY A 104 23.24 6.57 16.44
CA GLY A 104 23.98 5.83 17.48
C GLY A 104 23.97 4.30 17.32
N TYR A 105 23.33 3.77 16.27
CA TYR A 105 23.25 2.33 16.04
C TYR A 105 24.40 1.87 15.12
N THR A 106 25.28 1.03 15.67
CA THR A 106 26.22 0.22 14.89
C THR A 106 25.67 -1.19 14.83
N GLU A 107 25.51 -1.75 13.64
CA GLU A 107 25.12 -3.15 13.49
C GLU A 107 26.13 -4.05 14.23
N PRO A 108 25.70 -4.90 15.18
CA PRO A 108 26.62 -5.80 15.85
C PRO A 108 27.18 -6.80 14.84
N GLU A 109 28.50 -7.06 14.91
CA GLU A 109 29.19 -8.08 14.13
C GLU A 109 28.40 -9.40 14.19
N GLN A 110 28.14 -9.99 13.02
CA GLN A 110 27.39 -11.23 12.86
C GLN A 110 27.84 -12.29 13.87
N LEU A 111 26.93 -12.74 14.72
CA LEU A 111 27.18 -13.83 15.66
C LEU A 111 27.65 -15.07 14.87
N PRO A 112 28.76 -15.71 15.26
CA PRO A 112 29.24 -16.91 14.58
C PRO A 112 28.16 -18.00 14.62
N GLY A 113 27.93 -18.61 13.46
CA GLY A 113 26.97 -19.72 13.32
C GLY A 113 27.35 -20.90 14.21
N PRO A 114 26.37 -21.75 14.60
CA PRO A 114 26.62 -22.82 15.55
C PRO A 114 27.64 -23.81 14.98
N ASP A 115 28.72 -24.05 15.74
CA ASP A 115 29.71 -25.08 15.46
C ASP A 115 29.00 -26.44 15.40
N ARG A 116 29.03 -27.09 14.23
CA ARG A 116 28.67 -28.50 14.11
C ARG A 116 29.76 -29.32 14.79
N GLN A 117 29.42 -29.94 15.92
CA GLN A 117 30.23 -31.00 16.51
C GLN A 117 29.90 -32.30 15.77
N ASP A 118 30.92 -32.88 15.11
CA ASP A 118 30.93 -34.24 14.55
C ASP A 118 31.06 -35.30 15.66
#